data_AF-A0AAE1G0X3-F1
#
_entry.id   AF-A0AAE1G0X3-F1
#
_cell.length_a   1.000
_cell.length_b   1.000
_cell.length_c   1.000
_cell.angle_alpha   90.00
_cell.angle_beta   90.00
_cell.angle_gamma   90.00
#
_symmetry.space_group_name_H-M   'P 1'
#
loop_
_entity.id
_entity.type
_entity.pdbx_description
1 polymer ?
#
loop_
_entity_poly.entity_id
_entity_poly.type
_entity_poly.pdbx_seq_one_letter_code
_entity_poly.pdbx_strand_id
1 'polypeptide(L)'
;MYSDPVIKQYLLFMRPILQETQRVLKAFQGDNIDPTKLLCDLTELIESLSHKILLPTARVNPLTGDISSFVDRRAYLGYEFENSCKDLKLQPEVEGNLRERCTSFILKYVSELRSRLPENLNVLKNMTYFSVSNCLRQVKPSIVDVAALFGYSAKLDEVDTQWRNICYHKWDNTSSTETFWNEVSNYKDAAGVRKFAELSQVAMDILSLPHSNADVERLFSQLNLVKSKIRNRLHPDTVNSILCVRSGLQRRETCCYSYELPRSVTSKIGTMQAYSDSYKEGTSSSASRNEDADDVLSFL
;
A
#
# COMPACT_ATOMS: atom_id res chain seq x y z
N MET A 1 20.36 33.72 9.88
CA MET A 1 19.32 32.82 9.34
C MET A 1 19.12 31.56 10.20
N TYR A 2 20.17 30.96 10.78
CA TYR A 2 20.07 29.73 11.61
C TYR A 2 19.77 29.95 13.11
N SER A 3 19.51 31.19 13.55
CA SER A 3 19.33 31.52 14.98
C SER A 3 17.94 32.10 15.29
N ASP A 4 16.97 31.94 14.38
CA ASP A 4 15.61 32.43 14.59
C ASP A 4 14.85 31.51 15.57
N PRO A 5 14.46 32.00 16.77
CA PRO A 5 13.72 31.20 17.74
C PRO A 5 12.36 30.71 17.21
N VAL A 6 11.74 31.43 16.26
CA VAL A 6 10.45 31.06 15.65
C VAL A 6 10.63 29.86 14.70
N ILE A 7 11.73 29.82 13.94
CA ILE A 7 12.03 28.66 13.07
C ILE A 7 12.32 27.44 13.93
N LYS A 8 13.10 27.58 15.01
CA LYS A 8 13.38 26.48 15.94
C LYS A 8 12.08 25.91 16.53
N GLN A 9 11.16 26.78 16.95
CA GLN A 9 9.84 26.38 17.46
C GLN A 9 9.03 25.58 16.43
N TYR A 10 8.97 26.06 15.20
CA TYR A 10 8.26 25.37 14.12
C TYR A 10 8.84 23.97 13.86
N LEU A 11 10.18 23.82 13.93
CA LEU A 11 10.84 22.52 13.80
C LEU A 11 10.54 21.58 14.98
N LEU A 12 10.48 22.10 16.21
CA LEU A 12 10.08 21.31 17.39
C LEU A 12 8.65 20.78 17.26
N PHE A 13 7.75 21.58 16.69
CA PHE A 13 6.40 21.15 16.35
C PHE A 13 6.38 20.07 15.25
N MET A 14 7.14 20.27 14.16
CA MET A 14 7.14 19.33 13.03
C MET A 14 7.77 17.97 13.37
N ARG A 15 8.79 17.95 14.23
CA ARG A 15 9.56 16.75 14.55
C ARG A 15 8.70 15.53 14.93
N PRO A 16 7.80 15.58 15.93
CA PRO A 16 6.98 14.42 16.30
C PRO A 16 6.03 13.99 15.17
N ILE A 17 5.45 14.95 14.43
CA ILE A 17 4.55 14.66 13.30
C ILE A 17 5.28 13.90 12.19
N LEU A 18 6.48 14.36 11.84
CA LEU A 18 7.30 13.72 10.83
C LEU A 18 7.79 12.33 11.28
N GLN A 19 8.12 12.16 12.57
CA GLN A 19 8.50 10.86 13.12
C GLN A 19 7.36 9.84 13.03
N GLU A 20 6.15 10.23 13.44
CA GLU A 20 4.96 9.40 13.37
C GLU A 20 4.64 9.01 11.92
N THR A 21 4.70 9.98 11.00
CA THR A 21 4.43 9.72 9.59
C THR A 21 5.48 8.83 8.95
N GLN A 22 6.77 9.09 9.21
CA GLN A 22 7.86 8.25 8.69
C GLN A 22 7.74 6.80 9.18
N ARG A 23 7.26 6.58 10.41
CA ARG A 23 7.01 5.23 10.93
C ARG A 23 5.96 4.51 10.08
N VAL A 24 4.84 5.15 9.80
CA VAL A 24 3.77 4.56 8.97
C VAL A 24 4.24 4.35 7.53
N LEU A 25 4.88 5.34 6.90
CA LEU A 25 5.39 5.21 5.53
C LEU A 25 6.43 4.09 5.40
N LYS A 26 7.31 3.92 6.39
CA LYS A 26 8.26 2.79 6.43
C LYS A 26 7.54 1.44 6.51
N ALA A 27 6.37 1.38 7.13
CA ALA A 27 5.57 0.16 7.13
C ALA A 27 5.02 -0.16 5.72
N PHE A 28 4.71 0.84 4.90
CA PHE A 28 4.35 0.58 3.49
C PHE A 28 5.54 0.13 2.63
N GLN A 29 6.77 0.36 3.09
CA GLN A 29 8.01 -0.04 2.41
C GLN A 29 8.57 -1.39 2.88
N GLY A 30 8.00 -2.01 3.91
CA GLY A 30 8.53 -3.25 4.45
C GLY A 30 8.02 -4.50 3.73
N ASP A 31 8.84 -5.55 3.77
CA ASP A 31 8.64 -6.76 2.96
C ASP A 31 7.67 -7.78 3.56
N ASN A 32 7.62 -7.89 4.89
CA ASN A 32 6.83 -8.89 5.62
C ASN A 32 5.83 -8.22 6.54
N ILE A 33 5.02 -7.33 5.98
CA ILE A 33 4.04 -6.56 6.77
C ILE A 33 2.64 -7.07 6.45
N ASP A 34 1.86 -7.27 7.50
CA ASP A 34 0.49 -7.73 7.40
C ASP A 34 -0.35 -6.69 6.63
N PRO A 35 -0.78 -6.99 5.39
CA PRO A 35 -1.49 -6.03 4.55
C PRO A 35 -2.80 -5.59 5.18
N THR A 36 -3.38 -6.44 6.04
CA THR A 36 -4.64 -6.16 6.73
C THR A 36 -4.51 -5.08 7.82
N LYS A 37 -3.29 -4.65 8.18
CA LYS A 37 -3.04 -3.65 9.22
C LYS A 37 -2.57 -2.30 8.67
N LEU A 38 -1.95 -2.28 7.49
CA LEU A 38 -1.39 -1.06 6.89
C LEU A 38 -2.40 0.08 6.76
N LEU A 39 -3.61 -0.24 6.32
CA LEU A 39 -4.66 0.76 6.17
C LEU A 39 -5.12 1.31 7.51
N CYS A 40 -5.18 0.47 8.55
CA CYS A 40 -5.52 0.91 9.91
C CYS A 40 -4.49 1.93 10.40
N ASP A 41 -3.19 1.61 10.30
CA ASP A 41 -2.11 2.51 10.71
C ASP A 41 -2.17 3.87 9.98
N LEU A 42 -2.51 3.87 8.69
CA LEU A 42 -2.68 5.09 7.91
C LEU A 42 -3.92 5.90 8.35
N THR A 43 -5.03 5.22 8.63
CA THR A 43 -6.24 5.89 9.13
C THR A 43 -6.04 6.45 10.53
N GLU A 44 -5.35 5.72 11.42
CA GLU A 44 -4.98 6.18 12.75
C GLU A 44 -4.05 7.38 12.69
N LEU A 45 -3.10 7.43 11.76
CA LEU A 45 -2.26 8.60 11.53
C LEU A 45 -3.08 9.83 11.15
N ILE A 46 -4.02 9.68 10.20
CA ILE A 46 -4.86 10.80 9.77
C ILE A 46 -5.77 11.28 10.91
N GLU A 47 -6.36 10.36 11.67
CA GLU A 47 -7.18 10.67 12.83
C GLU A 47 -6.36 11.37 13.94
N SER A 48 -5.19 10.82 14.28
CA SER A 48 -4.23 11.39 15.25
C SER A 48 -3.85 12.83 14.87
N LEU A 49 -3.46 13.07 13.61
CA LEU A 49 -3.08 14.40 13.13
C LEU A 49 -4.25 15.38 13.16
N SER A 50 -5.45 14.92 12.78
CA SER A 50 -6.65 15.75 12.76
C SER A 50 -7.08 16.14 14.17
N HIS A 51 -7.07 15.18 15.11
CA HIS A 51 -7.45 15.43 16.50
C HIS A 51 -6.49 16.36 17.25
N LYS A 52 -5.25 16.55 16.78
CA LYS A 52 -4.34 17.57 17.34
C LYS A 52 -4.87 18.99 17.15
N ILE A 53 -5.63 19.27 16.10
CA ILE A 53 -6.09 20.62 15.75
C ILE A 53 -7.61 20.80 15.84
N LEU A 54 -8.38 19.73 16.02
CA LEU A 54 -9.83 19.77 16.12
C LEU A 54 -10.29 20.12 17.53
N LEU A 55 -11.42 20.84 17.62
CA LEU A 55 -12.13 21.01 18.88
C LEU A 55 -12.53 19.62 19.44
N PRO A 56 -12.37 19.36 20.75
CA PRO A 56 -12.76 18.08 21.36
C PRO A 56 -14.24 17.71 21.19
N THR A 57 -15.09 18.72 20.96
CA THR A 57 -16.53 18.57 20.75
C THR A 57 -16.92 18.37 19.27
N ALA A 58 -15.96 18.48 18.34
CA ALA A 58 -16.22 18.35 16.92
C ALA A 58 -16.62 16.91 16.57
N ARG A 59 -17.80 16.75 15.96
CA ARG A 59 -18.29 15.48 15.42
C ARG A 59 -18.07 15.41 13.91
N VAL A 60 -16.80 15.36 13.51
CA VAL A 60 -16.41 15.27 12.09
C VAL A 60 -15.57 14.04 11.87
N ASN A 61 -15.85 13.29 10.81
CA ASN A 61 -15.03 12.18 10.38
C ASN A 61 -13.72 12.73 9.76
N PRO A 62 -12.54 12.46 10.36
CA PRO A 62 -11.26 12.94 9.84
C PRO A 62 -10.82 12.34 8.52
N LEU A 63 -11.56 11.41 7.92
CA LEU A 63 -11.25 10.84 6.62
C LEU A 63 -12.07 11.48 5.48
N THR A 64 -13.32 11.86 5.75
CA THR A 64 -14.28 12.30 4.73
C THR A 64 -14.84 13.71 4.95
N GLY A 65 -14.88 14.18 6.20
CA GLY A 65 -15.50 15.46 6.55
C GLY A 65 -14.56 16.67 6.40
N ASP A 66 -15.15 17.85 6.29
CA ASP A 66 -14.42 19.11 6.33
C ASP A 66 -13.96 19.42 7.76
N ILE A 67 -12.64 19.31 7.98
CA ILE A 67 -11.98 19.59 9.27
C ILE A 67 -11.80 21.09 9.47
N SER A 68 -11.66 21.87 8.39
CA SER A 68 -11.23 23.27 8.44
C SER A 68 -12.17 24.16 9.28
N SER A 69 -13.47 23.84 9.25
CA SER A 69 -14.52 24.54 9.98
C SER A 69 -14.49 24.30 11.50
N PHE A 70 -13.76 23.29 12.00
CA PHE A 70 -13.79 22.84 13.39
C PHE A 70 -12.45 22.96 14.12
N VAL A 71 -11.56 23.78 13.56
CA VAL A 71 -10.20 23.96 14.03
C VAL A 71 -10.17 24.77 15.33
N ASP A 72 -9.47 24.24 16.34
CA ASP A 72 -9.16 24.94 17.57
C ASP A 72 -7.93 25.85 17.38
N ARG A 73 -8.16 27.16 17.49
CA ARG A 73 -7.09 28.18 17.40
C ARG A 73 -6.12 28.15 18.58
N ARG A 74 -6.48 27.47 19.68
CA ARG A 74 -5.66 27.28 20.88
C ARG A 74 -5.29 25.83 21.11
N ALA A 75 -5.31 25.04 20.04
CA ALA A 75 -4.89 23.64 20.06
C ALA A 75 -3.52 23.45 20.72
N TYR A 76 -3.41 22.35 21.47
CA TYR A 76 -2.15 21.90 22.04
C TYR A 76 -1.24 21.33 20.94
N LEU A 77 -0.10 21.98 20.69
CA LEU A 77 0.80 21.64 19.58
C LEU A 77 1.98 20.74 20.01
N GLY A 78 1.98 20.23 21.24
CA GLY A 78 2.98 19.29 21.75
C GLY A 78 3.84 19.84 22.89
N TYR A 79 4.38 18.93 23.71
CA TYR A 79 5.05 19.29 24.97
C TYR A 79 6.28 20.17 24.76
N GLU A 80 7.18 19.77 23.85
CA GLU A 80 8.40 20.52 23.57
C GLU A 80 8.10 21.92 23.00
N PHE A 81 7.07 22.04 22.17
CA PHE A 81 6.60 23.31 21.61
C PHE A 81 6.07 24.25 22.71
N GLU A 82 5.13 23.76 23.53
CA GLU A 82 4.50 24.58 24.57
C GLU A 82 5.51 25.05 25.64
N ASN A 83 6.44 24.19 26.04
CA ASN A 83 7.50 24.57 26.98
C ASN A 83 8.44 25.61 26.36
N SER A 84 8.88 25.38 25.13
CA SER A 84 9.74 26.33 24.44
C SER A 84 9.05 27.70 24.28
N CYS A 85 7.72 27.74 24.09
CA CYS A 85 6.97 29.00 23.98
C CYS A 85 7.00 29.79 25.29
N LYS A 86 6.85 29.08 26.42
CA LYS A 86 6.94 29.67 27.76
C LYS A 86 8.34 30.21 28.05
N ASP A 87 9.38 29.46 27.68
CA ASP A 87 10.78 29.84 27.93
C ASP A 87 11.21 31.06 27.10
N LEU A 88 10.78 31.12 25.84
CA LEU A 88 11.12 32.21 24.92
C LEU A 88 10.31 33.50 25.15
N LYS A 89 9.21 33.45 25.91
CA LYS A 89 8.29 34.58 26.16
C LYS A 89 8.00 35.40 24.89
N LEU A 90 7.59 34.70 23.83
CA LEU A 90 7.29 35.30 22.53
C LEU A 90 6.19 36.36 22.66
N GLN A 91 6.23 37.38 21.80
CA GLN A 91 5.12 38.33 21.74
C GLN A 91 3.84 37.61 21.28
N PRO A 92 2.65 37.97 21.82
CA PRO A 92 1.40 37.28 21.51
C PRO A 92 1.05 37.23 20.02
N GLU A 93 1.41 38.27 19.27
CA GLU A 93 1.18 38.34 17.82
C GLU A 93 2.07 37.35 17.04
N VAL A 94 3.34 37.21 17.46
CA VAL A 94 4.28 36.26 16.86
C VAL A 94 3.88 34.82 17.18
N GLU A 95 3.47 34.56 18.43
CA GLU A 95 2.95 33.25 18.83
C GLU A 95 1.67 32.89 18.07
N GLY A 96 0.73 33.84 17.93
CA GLY A 96 -0.50 33.64 17.17
C GLY A 96 -0.23 33.26 15.71
N ASN A 97 0.63 34.01 15.03
CA ASN A 97 1.06 33.72 13.66
C ASN A 97 1.74 32.34 13.53
N LEU A 98 2.56 31.97 14.52
CA LEU A 98 3.23 30.67 14.54
C LEU A 98 2.23 29.52 14.72
N ARG A 99 1.29 29.64 15.66
CA ARG A 99 0.23 28.64 15.87
C ARG A 99 -0.64 28.48 14.63
N GLU A 100 -1.00 29.59 13.98
CA GLU A 100 -1.75 29.56 12.72
C GLU A 100 -1.00 28.83 11.61
N ARG A 101 0.32 29.03 11.49
CA ARG A 101 1.18 28.28 10.56
C ARG A 101 1.23 26.78 10.87
N CYS A 102 1.37 26.40 12.14
CA CYS A 102 1.36 25.00 12.56
C CYS A 102 0.03 24.31 12.22
N THR A 103 -1.08 24.98 12.50
CA THR A 103 -2.42 24.48 12.20
C THR A 103 -2.67 24.38 10.70
N SER A 104 -2.28 25.40 9.92
CA SER A 104 -2.37 25.40 8.46
C SER A 104 -1.54 24.27 7.85
N PHE A 105 -0.37 23.98 8.42
CA PHE A 105 0.46 22.85 8.02
C PHE A 105 -0.29 21.52 8.21
N ILE A 106 -0.87 21.26 9.39
CA ILE A 106 -1.62 20.01 9.62
C ILE A 106 -2.82 19.90 8.69
N LEU A 107 -3.59 20.98 8.50
CA LEU A 107 -4.74 20.98 7.59
C LEU A 107 -4.33 20.60 6.16
N LYS A 108 -3.29 21.26 5.64
CA LYS A 108 -2.77 20.95 4.31
C LYS A 108 -2.24 19.54 4.27
N TYR A 109 -1.48 19.11 5.28
CA TYR A 109 -0.89 17.79 5.33
C TYR A 109 -1.94 16.67 5.35
N VAL A 110 -2.99 16.79 6.16
CA VAL A 110 -4.11 15.85 6.20
C VAL A 110 -4.84 15.83 4.86
N SER A 111 -5.08 16.99 4.23
CA SER A 111 -5.72 17.04 2.90
C SER A 111 -4.88 16.31 1.84
N GLU A 112 -3.55 16.45 1.90
CA GLU A 112 -2.61 15.79 1.01
C GLU A 112 -2.61 14.27 1.25
N LEU A 113 -2.63 13.81 2.51
CA LEU A 113 -2.75 12.39 2.83
C LEU A 113 -4.07 11.80 2.31
N ARG A 114 -5.19 12.49 2.53
CA ARG A 114 -6.51 12.08 2.05
C ARG A 114 -6.59 11.99 0.53
N SER A 115 -5.98 12.94 -0.19
CA SER A 115 -5.98 12.94 -1.66
C SER A 115 -5.27 11.73 -2.29
N ARG A 116 -4.41 11.06 -1.52
CA ARG A 116 -3.69 9.85 -1.93
C ARG A 116 -4.41 8.57 -1.54
N LEU A 117 -5.52 8.66 -0.79
CA LEU A 117 -6.36 7.52 -0.48
C LEU A 117 -7.28 7.22 -1.68
N PRO A 118 -7.49 5.94 -2.00
CA PRO A 118 -8.44 5.53 -3.03
C PRO A 118 -9.89 5.80 -2.58
N GLU A 119 -10.77 6.06 -3.55
CA GLU A 119 -12.20 6.30 -3.30
C GLU A 119 -12.89 5.13 -2.59
N ASN A 120 -12.44 3.90 -2.84
CA ASN A 120 -12.97 2.67 -2.28
C ASN A 120 -12.43 2.35 -0.86
N LEU A 121 -12.04 3.37 -0.09
CA LEU A 121 -11.45 3.21 1.25
C LEU A 121 -12.28 2.30 2.17
N ASN A 122 -13.60 2.42 2.13
CA ASN A 122 -14.49 1.62 2.98
C ASN A 122 -14.41 0.12 2.65
N VAL A 123 -14.28 -0.23 1.37
CA VAL A 123 -14.09 -1.62 0.93
C VAL A 123 -12.73 -2.13 1.37
N LEU A 124 -11.69 -1.31 1.22
CA LEU A 124 -10.33 -1.67 1.65
C LEU A 124 -10.24 -1.85 3.17
N LYS A 125 -11.00 -1.08 3.95
CA LYS A 125 -11.13 -1.29 5.41
C LYS A 125 -11.71 -2.66 5.74
N ASN A 126 -12.58 -3.22 4.90
CA ASN A 126 -13.13 -4.55 5.13
C ASN A 126 -12.10 -5.66 4.91
N MET A 127 -10.97 -5.38 4.24
CA MET A 127 -9.87 -6.34 4.14
C MET A 127 -9.27 -6.70 5.51
N THR A 128 -9.39 -5.80 6.48
CA THR A 128 -9.01 -6.04 7.88
C THR A 128 -9.73 -7.27 8.47
N TYR A 129 -10.91 -7.61 7.95
CA TYR A 129 -11.70 -8.74 8.42
C TYR A 129 -11.00 -10.07 8.16
N PHE A 130 -10.21 -10.15 7.10
CA PHE A 130 -9.47 -11.35 6.71
C PHE A 130 -8.19 -11.57 7.54
N SER A 131 -7.87 -10.69 8.49
CA SER A 131 -6.81 -10.97 9.46
C SER A 131 -7.21 -12.15 10.35
N VAL A 132 -6.22 -12.96 10.77
CA VAL A 132 -6.46 -14.16 11.61
C VAL A 132 -7.27 -13.81 12.87
N SER A 133 -6.96 -12.68 13.49
CA SER A 133 -7.60 -12.24 14.74
C SER A 133 -9.03 -11.74 14.56
N ASN A 134 -9.41 -11.30 13.36
CA ASN A 134 -10.77 -10.86 13.04
C ASN A 134 -11.62 -12.00 12.50
N CYS A 135 -11.06 -12.86 11.64
CA CYS A 135 -11.81 -13.94 11.01
C CYS A 135 -12.22 -15.03 12.01
N LEU A 136 -11.45 -15.22 13.10
CA LEU A 136 -11.75 -16.21 14.14
C LEU A 136 -12.69 -15.71 15.25
N ARG A 137 -13.17 -14.46 15.19
CA ARG A 137 -14.14 -13.94 16.16
C ARG A 137 -15.52 -14.56 15.96
N GLN A 138 -16.20 -14.86 17.07
CA GLN A 138 -17.58 -15.37 17.02
C GLN A 138 -18.56 -14.33 16.48
N VAL A 139 -18.39 -13.07 16.89
CA VAL A 139 -19.14 -11.93 16.34
C VAL A 139 -18.22 -11.20 15.38
N LYS A 140 -18.57 -11.24 14.09
CA LYS A 140 -17.78 -10.62 13.03
C LYS A 140 -18.70 -10.06 11.95
N PRO A 141 -18.26 -9.01 11.24
CA PRO A 141 -19.03 -8.39 10.17
C PRO A 141 -19.23 -9.36 8.99
N SER A 142 -20.26 -9.09 8.19
CA SER A 142 -20.48 -9.79 6.93
C SER A 142 -19.42 -9.37 5.92
N ILE A 143 -19.01 -10.33 5.09
CA ILE A 143 -18.05 -10.13 3.99
C ILE A 143 -18.75 -10.15 2.62
N VAL A 144 -20.08 -10.24 2.59
CA VAL A 144 -20.87 -10.41 1.36
C VAL A 144 -20.63 -9.26 0.38
N ASP A 145 -20.62 -8.02 0.87
CA ASP A 145 -20.37 -6.84 0.02
C ASP A 145 -18.98 -6.88 -0.63
N VAL A 146 -17.98 -7.31 0.14
CA VAL A 146 -16.60 -7.44 -0.35
C VAL A 146 -16.51 -8.58 -1.35
N ALA A 147 -17.09 -9.74 -1.06
CA ALA A 147 -17.11 -10.88 -1.97
C ALA A 147 -17.81 -10.53 -3.31
N ALA A 148 -18.91 -9.79 -3.25
CA ALA A 148 -19.62 -9.33 -4.44
C ALA A 148 -18.75 -8.40 -5.31
N LEU A 149 -17.99 -7.49 -4.69
CA LEU A 149 -17.05 -6.60 -5.38
C LEU A 149 -15.94 -7.35 -6.11
N PHE A 150 -15.52 -8.51 -5.60
CA PHE A 150 -14.51 -9.38 -6.23
C PHE A 150 -15.12 -10.40 -7.20
N GLY A 151 -16.41 -10.26 -7.57
CA GLY A 151 -17.05 -11.09 -8.59
C GLY A 151 -17.68 -12.39 -8.08
N TYR A 152 -17.81 -12.58 -6.76
CA TYR A 152 -18.39 -13.78 -6.16
C TYR A 152 -19.91 -13.70 -5.96
N SER A 153 -20.60 -12.86 -6.72
CA SER A 153 -22.05 -12.59 -6.57
C SER A 153 -22.92 -13.85 -6.71
N ALA A 154 -22.50 -14.84 -7.49
CA ALA A 154 -23.21 -16.10 -7.66
C ALA A 154 -23.02 -17.11 -6.51
N LYS A 155 -22.05 -16.89 -5.62
CA LYS A 155 -21.66 -17.83 -4.54
C LYS A 155 -21.69 -17.20 -3.14
N LEU A 156 -22.47 -16.12 -2.97
CA LEU A 156 -22.47 -15.35 -1.73
C LEU A 156 -22.97 -16.16 -0.53
N ASP A 157 -23.96 -17.03 -0.74
CA ASP A 157 -24.52 -17.89 0.31
C ASP A 157 -23.49 -18.91 0.81
N GLU A 158 -22.72 -19.52 -0.11
CA GLU A 158 -21.64 -20.43 0.24
C GLU A 158 -20.53 -19.69 0.98
N VAL A 159 -20.13 -18.50 0.51
CA VAL A 159 -19.12 -17.66 1.16
C VAL A 159 -19.55 -17.25 2.57
N ASP A 160 -20.79 -16.78 2.78
CA ASP A 160 -21.28 -16.38 4.11
C ASP A 160 -21.36 -17.58 5.07
N THR A 161 -21.81 -18.74 4.57
CA THR A 161 -21.87 -19.97 5.35
C THR A 161 -20.46 -20.43 5.76
N GLN A 162 -19.51 -20.44 4.83
CA GLN A 162 -18.11 -20.76 5.10
C GLN A 162 -17.48 -19.78 6.08
N TRP A 163 -17.75 -18.48 5.91
CA TRP A 163 -17.27 -17.42 6.79
C TRP A 163 -17.70 -17.62 8.23
N ARG A 164 -18.97 -17.93 8.49
CA ARG A 164 -19.45 -18.23 9.85
C ARG A 164 -18.80 -19.48 10.43
N ASN A 165 -18.63 -20.50 9.59
CA ASN A 165 -18.18 -21.81 10.03
C ASN A 165 -16.68 -21.92 10.31
N ILE A 166 -15.85 -21.01 9.80
CA ILE A 166 -14.39 -21.03 9.97
C ILE A 166 -13.96 -21.00 11.45
N CYS A 167 -14.76 -20.36 12.32
CA CYS A 167 -14.49 -20.24 13.76
C CYS A 167 -14.65 -21.54 14.54
N TYR A 168 -15.37 -22.52 13.99
CA TYR A 168 -15.61 -23.79 14.68
C TYR A 168 -14.45 -24.78 14.53
N HIS A 169 -13.47 -24.45 13.69
CA HIS A 169 -12.28 -25.26 13.47
C HIS A 169 -11.10 -24.68 14.23
N LYS A 170 -10.25 -25.59 14.74
CA LYS A 170 -8.95 -25.20 15.28
C LYS A 170 -7.94 -25.19 14.13
N TRP A 171 -7.17 -24.12 14.07
CA TRP A 171 -6.17 -23.89 13.03
C TRP A 171 -4.79 -23.89 13.65
N ASP A 172 -3.83 -24.51 12.98
CA ASP A 172 -2.47 -24.64 13.49
C ASP A 172 -1.64 -23.37 13.21
N ASN A 173 -1.81 -22.77 12.03
CA ASN A 173 -1.09 -21.59 11.60
C ASN A 173 -1.87 -20.31 11.89
N THR A 174 -1.77 -19.81 13.12
CA THR A 174 -2.42 -18.54 13.52
C THR A 174 -1.49 -17.34 13.60
N SER A 175 -0.19 -17.53 13.30
CA SER A 175 0.83 -16.48 13.43
C SER A 175 0.91 -15.52 12.24
N SER A 176 0.60 -15.98 11.02
CA SER A 176 0.61 -15.17 9.81
C SER A 176 -0.68 -15.34 9.03
N THR A 177 -1.22 -14.23 8.50
CA THR A 177 -2.43 -14.21 7.68
C THR A 177 -2.26 -15.07 6.42
N GLU A 178 -1.08 -15.04 5.79
CA GLU A 178 -0.82 -15.80 4.56
C GLU A 178 -0.79 -17.31 4.80
N THR A 179 -0.08 -17.76 5.84
CA THR A 179 0.02 -19.19 6.16
C THR A 179 -1.32 -19.74 6.65
N PHE A 180 -2.08 -18.92 7.39
CA PHE A 180 -3.44 -19.23 7.79
C PHE A 180 -4.35 -19.49 6.58
N TRP A 181 -4.43 -18.55 5.63
CA TRP A 181 -5.31 -18.72 4.47
C TRP A 181 -4.86 -19.84 3.54
N ASN A 182 -3.55 -20.12 3.48
CA ASN A 182 -3.04 -21.32 2.80
C ASN A 182 -3.52 -22.62 3.47
N GLU A 183 -3.49 -22.70 4.81
CA GLU A 183 -4.05 -23.84 5.55
C GLU A 183 -5.56 -23.99 5.29
N VAL A 184 -6.33 -22.90 5.39
CA VAL A 184 -7.78 -22.89 5.15
C VAL A 184 -8.12 -23.37 3.73
N SER A 185 -7.34 -22.97 2.72
CA SER A 185 -7.55 -23.39 1.33
C SER A 185 -7.33 -24.89 1.10
N ASN A 186 -6.43 -25.49 1.88
CA ASN A 186 -6.06 -26.90 1.78
C ASN A 186 -6.88 -27.80 2.72
N TYR A 187 -7.66 -27.21 3.63
CA TYR A 187 -8.50 -27.93 4.55
C TYR A 187 -9.56 -28.75 3.81
N LYS A 188 -9.55 -30.06 4.07
CA LYS A 188 -10.50 -31.02 3.52
C LYS A 188 -11.34 -31.61 4.64
N ASP A 189 -12.63 -31.80 4.37
CA ASP A 189 -13.52 -32.52 5.26
C ASP A 189 -13.29 -34.03 5.20
N ALA A 190 -14.08 -34.79 5.98
CA ALA A 190 -14.02 -36.26 5.99
C ALA A 190 -14.32 -36.90 4.63
N ALA A 191 -14.98 -36.18 3.71
CA ALA A 191 -15.25 -36.62 2.34
C ALA A 191 -14.12 -36.24 1.36
N GLY A 192 -13.06 -35.58 1.83
CA GLY A 192 -11.94 -35.12 1.00
C GLY A 192 -12.26 -33.84 0.20
N VAL A 193 -13.40 -33.19 0.44
CA VAL A 193 -13.82 -31.98 -0.26
C VAL A 193 -13.28 -30.76 0.47
N ARG A 194 -12.84 -29.75 -0.30
CA ARG A 194 -12.36 -28.47 0.26
C ARG A 194 -13.54 -27.69 0.85
N LYS A 195 -13.68 -27.71 2.17
CA LYS A 195 -14.82 -27.12 2.88
C LYS A 195 -14.91 -25.61 2.78
N PHE A 196 -13.76 -24.94 2.63
CA PHE A 196 -13.64 -23.47 2.61
C PHE A 196 -13.13 -22.93 1.27
N ALA A 197 -13.43 -23.62 0.17
CA ALA A 197 -12.85 -23.31 -1.15
C ALA A 197 -13.18 -21.88 -1.61
N GLU A 198 -14.47 -21.52 -1.61
CA GLU A 198 -14.94 -20.20 -2.04
C GLU A 198 -14.39 -19.10 -1.14
N LEU A 199 -14.47 -19.27 0.17
CA LEU A 199 -13.99 -18.27 1.13
C LEU A 199 -12.47 -18.06 1.02
N SER A 200 -11.71 -19.15 0.93
CA SER A 200 -10.25 -19.06 0.81
C SER A 200 -9.83 -18.39 -0.49
N GLN A 201 -10.55 -18.62 -1.60
CA GLN A 201 -10.28 -17.93 -2.84
C GLN A 201 -10.55 -16.43 -2.73
N VAL A 202 -11.68 -16.00 -2.15
CA VAL A 202 -11.97 -14.58 -1.90
C VAL A 202 -10.84 -13.94 -1.07
N ALA A 203 -10.40 -14.62 -0.01
CA ALA A 203 -9.32 -14.12 0.83
C ALA A 203 -7.99 -14.02 0.07
N MET A 204 -7.65 -15.02 -0.74
CA MET A 204 -6.43 -15.00 -1.57
C MET A 204 -6.46 -13.89 -2.60
N ASP A 205 -7.58 -13.69 -3.30
CA ASP A 205 -7.73 -12.62 -4.30
C ASP A 205 -7.54 -11.24 -3.65
N ILE A 206 -8.13 -11.02 -2.48
CA ILE A 206 -7.99 -9.78 -1.70
C ILE A 206 -6.54 -9.57 -1.24
N LEU A 207 -5.92 -10.60 -0.66
CA LEU A 207 -4.55 -10.53 -0.13
C LEU A 207 -3.50 -10.43 -1.23
N SER A 208 -3.83 -10.83 -2.47
CA SER A 208 -2.94 -10.71 -3.63
C SER A 208 -2.83 -9.29 -4.19
N LEU A 209 -3.69 -8.37 -3.76
CA LEU A 209 -3.62 -6.98 -4.18
C LEU A 209 -2.31 -6.32 -3.69
N PRO A 210 -1.74 -5.39 -4.47
CA PRO A 210 -0.56 -4.64 -4.04
C PRO A 210 -0.94 -3.61 -2.98
N HIS A 211 -0.88 -4.00 -1.70
CA HIS A 211 -1.25 -3.16 -0.55
C HIS A 211 -0.17 -2.15 -0.15
N SER A 212 1.05 -2.34 -0.64
CA SER A 212 2.24 -1.60 -0.24
C SER A 212 3.04 -1.17 -1.46
N ASN A 213 3.90 -0.16 -1.29
CA ASN A 213 4.78 0.32 -2.36
C ASN A 213 6.15 -0.37 -2.35
N ALA A 214 6.37 -1.34 -1.44
CA ALA A 214 7.65 -2.03 -1.25
C ALA A 214 8.17 -2.66 -2.56
N ASP A 215 7.32 -3.39 -3.29
CA ASP A 215 7.71 -4.03 -4.54
C ASP A 215 8.05 -3.03 -5.64
N VAL A 216 7.33 -1.90 -5.68
CA VAL A 216 7.59 -0.81 -6.64
C VAL A 216 8.91 -0.12 -6.33
N GLU A 217 9.17 0.21 -5.06
CA GLU A 217 10.45 0.81 -4.64
C GLU A 217 11.62 -0.13 -4.89
N ARG A 218 11.43 -1.43 -4.66
CA ARG A 218 12.42 -2.45 -4.98
C ARG A 218 12.69 -2.54 -6.48
N LEU A 219 11.65 -2.48 -7.31
CA LEU A 219 11.79 -2.44 -8.77
C LEU A 219 12.58 -1.19 -9.22
N PHE A 220 12.30 -0.02 -8.63
CA PHE A 220 13.07 1.19 -8.92
C PHE A 220 14.53 1.10 -8.46
N SER A 221 14.80 0.44 -7.34
CA SER A 221 16.16 0.13 -6.91
C SER A 221 16.88 -0.76 -7.93
N GLN A 222 16.22 -1.81 -8.43
CA GLN A 222 16.77 -2.65 -9.50
C GLN A 222 16.97 -1.87 -10.81
N LEU A 223 16.04 -0.98 -11.16
CA LEU A 223 16.16 -0.11 -12.32
C LEU A 223 17.40 0.78 -12.23
N ASN A 224 17.70 1.35 -11.06
CA ASN A 224 18.90 2.15 -10.84
C ASN A 224 20.19 1.33 -10.98
N LEU A 225 20.17 0.03 -10.65
CA LEU A 225 21.29 -0.89 -10.91
C LEU A 225 21.45 -1.20 -12.41
N VAL A 226 20.34 -1.38 -13.13
CA VAL A 226 20.35 -1.65 -14.58
C VAL A 226 20.78 -0.41 -15.36
N LYS A 227 20.25 0.77 -15.03
CA LYS A 227 20.58 2.06 -15.62
C LYS A 227 21.64 2.78 -14.80
N SER A 228 22.86 2.25 -14.84
CA SER A 228 24.01 2.90 -14.20
C SER A 228 24.41 4.19 -14.92
N LYS A 229 25.24 5.03 -14.27
CA LYS A 229 25.74 6.28 -14.87
C LYS A 229 26.47 6.08 -16.20
N ILE A 230 27.12 4.93 -16.37
CA ILE A 230 27.87 4.56 -17.59
C ILE A 230 26.94 3.89 -18.62
N ARG A 231 25.85 3.24 -18.16
CA ARG A 231 24.88 2.50 -18.98
C ARG A 231 23.48 3.14 -18.89
N ASN A 232 23.37 4.41 -19.24
CA ASN A 232 22.11 5.18 -19.11
C ASN A 232 21.26 5.21 -20.39
N ARG A 233 21.83 4.89 -21.56
CA ARG A 233 21.16 4.90 -22.88
C ARG A 233 20.64 3.52 -23.29
N LEU A 234 19.76 2.93 -22.49
CA LEU A 234 19.06 1.69 -22.85
C LEU A 234 17.66 2.00 -23.36
N HIS A 235 17.22 1.28 -24.40
CA HIS A 235 15.85 1.34 -24.88
C HIS A 235 14.89 0.84 -23.77
N PRO A 236 13.70 1.45 -23.60
CA PRO A 236 12.73 1.03 -22.59
C PRO A 236 12.42 -0.47 -22.64
N ASP A 237 12.22 -1.04 -23.84
CA ASP A 237 11.95 -2.47 -24.00
C ASP A 237 13.09 -3.34 -23.48
N THR A 238 14.33 -2.96 -23.77
CA THR A 238 15.51 -3.68 -23.25
C THR A 238 15.58 -3.61 -21.74
N VAL A 239 15.27 -2.46 -21.15
CA VAL A 239 15.24 -2.30 -19.69
C VAL A 239 14.13 -3.17 -19.10
N ASN A 240 12.94 -3.14 -19.69
CA ASN A 240 11.80 -3.95 -19.27
C ASN A 240 12.14 -5.44 -19.33
N SER A 241 12.69 -5.92 -20.44
CA SER A 241 13.12 -7.33 -20.58
C SER A 241 14.14 -7.73 -19.52
N ILE A 242 15.13 -6.89 -19.23
CA ILE A 242 16.13 -7.16 -18.18
C ILE A 242 15.46 -7.25 -16.81
N LEU A 243 14.56 -6.31 -16.49
CA LEU A 243 13.83 -6.33 -15.22
C LEU A 243 12.95 -7.57 -15.11
N CYS A 244 12.20 -7.93 -16.15
CA CYS A 244 11.38 -9.14 -16.19
C CYS A 244 12.21 -10.41 -15.95
N VAL A 245 13.36 -10.54 -16.61
CA VAL A 245 14.26 -11.69 -16.42
C VAL A 245 14.77 -11.74 -14.99
N ARG A 246 15.18 -10.61 -14.41
CA ARG A 246 15.66 -10.55 -13.01
C ARG A 246 14.55 -10.94 -12.03
N SER A 247 13.35 -10.39 -12.19
CA SER A 247 12.20 -10.73 -11.34
C SER A 247 11.81 -12.20 -11.47
N GLY A 248 11.84 -12.76 -12.68
CA GLY A 248 11.56 -14.18 -12.93
C GLY A 248 12.59 -15.11 -12.29
N LEU A 249 13.88 -14.78 -12.38
CA LEU A 249 14.95 -15.53 -11.72
C LEU A 249 14.83 -15.47 -10.20
N GLN A 250 14.53 -14.30 -9.64
CA GLN A 250 14.32 -14.10 -8.21
C GLN A 250 13.15 -14.93 -7.68
N ARG A 251 12.02 -14.98 -8.41
CA ARG A 251 10.87 -15.84 -8.05
C ARG A 251 11.20 -17.33 -8.01
N ARG A 252 12.18 -17.77 -8.80
CA ARG A 252 12.65 -19.17 -8.83
C ARG A 252 13.80 -19.43 -7.87
N GLU A 253 14.21 -18.43 -7.08
CA GLU A 253 15.38 -18.49 -6.18
C GLU A 253 16.67 -18.94 -6.90
N THR A 254 16.78 -18.61 -8.19
CA THR A 254 17.93 -18.94 -9.03
C THR A 254 18.66 -17.69 -9.50
N CYS A 255 19.95 -17.82 -9.79
CA CYS A 255 20.73 -16.72 -10.33
C CYS A 255 21.09 -16.99 -11.79
N CYS A 256 21.48 -15.94 -12.51
CA CYS A 256 21.84 -16.03 -13.93
C CYS A 256 22.95 -17.04 -14.24
N TYR A 257 23.80 -17.37 -13.25
CA TYR A 257 24.85 -18.38 -13.40
C TYR A 257 24.35 -19.82 -13.24
N SER A 258 23.24 -20.04 -12.55
CA SER A 258 22.69 -21.38 -12.28
C SER A 258 21.46 -21.70 -13.13
N TYR A 259 20.92 -20.71 -13.84
CA TYR A 259 19.74 -20.88 -14.65
C TYR A 259 20.06 -21.46 -16.02
N GLU A 260 19.61 -22.69 -16.27
CA GLU A 260 19.69 -23.31 -17.59
C GLU A 260 18.57 -22.81 -18.49
N LEU A 261 18.93 -22.24 -19.64
CA LEU A 261 17.97 -21.79 -20.64
C LEU A 261 17.31 -23.01 -21.33
N PRO A 262 15.99 -22.96 -21.58
CA PRO A 262 15.31 -24.01 -22.33
C PRO A 262 15.95 -24.25 -23.71
N ARG A 263 16.03 -25.52 -24.13
CA ARG A 263 16.60 -25.91 -25.44
C ARG A 263 15.93 -25.24 -26.63
N SER A 264 14.64 -24.92 -26.50
CA SER A 264 13.85 -24.17 -27.49
C SER A 264 14.34 -22.73 -27.69
N VAL A 265 14.99 -22.14 -26.68
CA VAL A 265 15.58 -20.80 -26.74
C VAL A 265 17.01 -20.90 -27.25
N THR A 266 17.82 -21.81 -26.70
CA THR A 266 19.23 -21.94 -27.09
C THR A 266 19.43 -22.36 -28.53
N SER A 267 18.55 -23.21 -29.07
CA SER A 267 18.56 -23.59 -30.50
C SER A 267 18.27 -22.43 -31.46
N LYS A 268 17.64 -21.36 -30.99
CA LYS A 268 17.37 -20.15 -31.79
C LYS A 268 18.53 -19.15 -31.75
N ILE A 269 19.42 -19.23 -30.75
CA ILE A 269 20.56 -18.32 -30.63
C ILE A 269 21.49 -18.50 -31.85
N GLY A 270 21.78 -17.40 -32.54
CA GLY A 270 22.59 -17.41 -33.76
C GLY A 270 21.81 -17.71 -35.05
N THR A 271 20.50 -17.95 -34.98
CA THR A 271 19.62 -18.09 -36.16
C THR A 271 18.89 -16.78 -36.47
N MET A 272 18.52 -16.55 -37.73
CA MET A 272 17.72 -15.37 -38.14
C MET A 272 16.33 -15.31 -37.47
N GLN A 273 15.83 -16.45 -36.98
CA GLN A 273 14.56 -16.53 -36.24
C GLN A 273 14.60 -15.79 -34.89
N ALA A 274 15.78 -15.58 -34.31
CA ALA A 274 15.92 -14.78 -33.09
C ALA A 274 15.79 -13.27 -33.34
N TYR A 275 15.84 -12.83 -34.59
CA TYR A 275 15.87 -11.42 -35.00
C TYR A 275 14.71 -11.05 -35.95
N SER A 276 13.86 -12.01 -36.33
CA SER A 276 12.83 -11.81 -37.35
C SER A 276 11.63 -10.98 -36.88
N ASP A 277 11.39 -10.89 -35.57
CA ASP A 277 10.16 -10.29 -35.04
C ASP A 277 10.27 -8.78 -34.76
N SER A 278 11.39 -8.13 -35.07
CA SER A 278 11.61 -6.70 -34.74
C SER A 278 12.08 -5.79 -35.89
N TYR A 279 12.03 -6.23 -37.16
CA TYR A 279 12.14 -5.33 -38.32
C TYR A 279 10.75 -4.95 -38.85
N LYS A 280 10.00 -4.16 -38.05
CA LYS A 280 9.01 -3.21 -38.60
C LYS A 280 9.60 -1.82 -38.50
N GLU A 281 10.63 -1.55 -39.30
CA GLU A 281 11.08 -0.18 -39.54
C GLU A 281 10.10 0.54 -40.48
N GLY A 282 9.58 1.66 -40.00
CA GLY A 282 9.53 2.90 -40.77
C GLY A 282 8.88 2.86 -42.14
N THR A 283 7.56 3.03 -42.19
CA THR A 283 6.97 3.87 -43.23
C THR A 283 6.36 5.08 -42.57
N SER A 284 6.97 6.24 -42.83
CA SER A 284 6.44 7.55 -42.51
C SER A 284 5.00 7.69 -43.00
N SER A 285 4.05 7.82 -42.08
CA SER A 285 2.90 8.69 -42.29
C SER A 285 2.45 9.26 -40.95
N SER A 286 2.44 10.58 -40.90
CA SER A 286 1.90 11.39 -39.82
C SER A 286 0.43 11.07 -39.57
N ALA A 287 0.09 10.58 -38.38
CA ALA A 287 -1.25 10.73 -37.81
C ALA A 287 -1.21 10.56 -36.28
N SER A 288 -1.59 11.65 -35.61
CA SER A 288 -2.13 11.79 -34.25
C SER A 288 -1.94 10.67 -33.21
N ARG A 289 -1.33 11.06 -32.09
CA ARG A 289 -1.51 10.49 -30.75
C ARG A 289 -2.97 10.09 -30.51
N ASN A 290 -3.18 8.87 -30.04
CA ASN A 290 -4.13 8.57 -28.98
C ASN A 290 -3.50 7.51 -28.06
N GLU A 291 -3.64 7.78 -26.78
CA GLU A 291 -3.38 6.88 -25.66
C GLU A 291 -4.31 5.67 -25.81
N ASP A 292 -3.80 4.47 -25.60
CA ASP A 292 -4.46 3.42 -24.83
C ASP A 292 -3.47 2.30 -24.52
N ALA A 293 -3.36 2.00 -23.24
CA ALA A 293 -2.65 0.89 -22.67
C ALA A 293 -3.54 -0.35 -22.78
N ASP A 294 -3.01 -1.46 -23.29
CA ASP A 294 -3.35 -2.82 -22.88
C ASP A 294 -2.52 -3.79 -23.71
N ASP A 295 -1.60 -4.50 -23.06
CA ASP A 295 -1.22 -5.90 -23.36
C ASP A 295 -0.05 -6.30 -22.45
N VAL A 296 -0.39 -6.59 -21.20
CA VAL A 296 0.39 -7.47 -20.33
C VAL A 296 -0.53 -8.65 -20.02
N LEU A 297 -0.18 -9.84 -20.52
CA LEU A 297 -0.38 -11.16 -19.90
C LEU A 297 -0.41 -12.26 -20.98
N SER A 298 0.76 -12.81 -21.31
CA SER A 298 0.80 -14.12 -21.95
C SER A 298 2.06 -14.90 -21.60
N PHE A 299 2.45 -14.94 -20.33
CA PHE A 299 3.31 -16.00 -19.79
C PHE A 299 3.12 -16.10 -18.27
N LEU A 300 2.01 -16.73 -17.87
CA LEU A 300 1.90 -17.52 -16.66
C LEU A 300 1.55 -18.95 -17.08
#